data_AF-A0A3M1SYU3-F1
#
_entry.id   AF-A0A3M1SYU3-F1
#
_cell.length_a   1.000
_cell.length_b   1.000
_cell.length_c   1.000
_cell.angle_alpha   90.00
_cell.angle_beta   90.00
_cell.angle_gamma   90.00
#
_symmetry.space_group_name_H-M   'P 1'
#
loop_
_entity.id
_entity.type
_entity.pdbx_description
1 polymer ?
#
loop_
_entity_poly.entity_id
_entity_poly.type
_entity_poly.pdbx_seq_one_letter_code
_entity_poly.pdbx_strand_id
1 'polypeptide(L)'
;PAPRLALARADLQEGALDSARRRLEELLAASPRLEEARALLADVEARAGNFEAARDLYRSLLGGPLEAHAHLGIRDSHLDEGHGEKALAFARTLTEGLAPADPRRWALEGAVLQELGRFDEARALLDRLLADGRPRDRRLWRGYLALLELDRGDLARAAEAFAARAAEGPGGAEDPELALWGGVAAAERGDEEAARAAWSRGAAAPDLGATALYVRACRRLLGQGGREELLAALRLADRRTRGDALFVEGLALERAGRAEEALAAYREAIAAERPGGFPARLAARAIARLGG
;
A
#
# COMPACT_ATOMS: atom_id res chain seq x y z
N PRO A 1 -10.45 -24.41 15.82
CA PRO A 1 -10.00 -22.99 15.73
C PRO A 1 -9.92 -22.49 14.28
N ALA A 2 -9.24 -23.23 13.40
CA ALA A 2 -9.04 -22.88 11.98
C ALA A 2 -10.30 -22.43 11.20
N PRO A 3 -11.45 -23.15 11.22
CA PRO A 3 -12.63 -22.71 10.47
C PRO A 3 -13.25 -21.41 11.02
N ARG A 4 -13.14 -21.17 12.33
CA ARG A 4 -13.62 -19.91 12.95
C ARG A 4 -12.71 -18.72 12.61
N LEU A 5 -11.40 -18.94 12.54
CA LEU A 5 -10.44 -17.93 12.09
C LEU A 5 -10.67 -17.57 10.62
N ALA A 6 -10.93 -18.55 9.76
CA ALA A 6 -11.24 -18.31 8.35
C ALA A 6 -12.50 -17.45 8.17
N LEU A 7 -13.56 -17.72 8.94
CA LEU A 7 -14.78 -16.91 8.94
C LEU A 7 -14.52 -15.49 9.45
N ALA A 8 -13.77 -15.32 10.54
CA ALA A 8 -13.44 -13.98 11.05
C ALA A 8 -12.61 -13.17 10.03
N ARG A 9 -11.69 -13.84 9.30
CA ARG A 9 -10.95 -13.21 8.19
C ARG A 9 -11.88 -12.80 7.06
N ALA A 10 -12.87 -13.64 6.70
CA ALA A 10 -13.86 -13.31 5.68
C ALA A 10 -14.70 -12.09 6.10
N ASP A 11 -15.22 -12.08 7.34
CA ASP A 11 -15.96 -10.94 7.91
C ASP A 11 -15.10 -9.66 7.83
N LEU A 12 -13.81 -9.75 8.15
CA LEU A 12 -12.87 -8.62 8.04
C LEU A 12 -12.70 -8.13 6.59
N GLN A 13 -12.56 -9.04 5.63
CA GLN A 13 -12.46 -8.70 4.20
C GLN A 13 -13.73 -7.99 3.70
N GLU A 14 -14.90 -8.44 4.15
CA GLU A 14 -16.19 -7.83 3.83
C GLU A 14 -16.44 -6.51 4.59
N GLY A 15 -15.61 -6.18 5.58
CA GLY A 15 -15.79 -5.00 6.44
C GLY A 15 -16.86 -5.18 7.51
N ALA A 16 -17.32 -6.41 7.76
CA ALA A 16 -18.24 -6.76 8.82
C ALA A 16 -17.51 -6.82 10.18
N LEU A 17 -17.01 -5.66 10.64
CA LEU A 17 -16.15 -5.54 11.82
C LEU A 17 -16.81 -6.08 13.11
N ASP A 18 -18.10 -5.84 13.32
CA ASP A 18 -18.83 -6.32 14.50
C ASP A 18 -18.97 -7.85 14.53
N SER A 19 -19.21 -8.46 13.36
CA SER A 19 -19.27 -9.93 13.23
C SER A 19 -17.90 -10.55 13.49
N ALA A 20 -16.85 -9.96 12.90
CA ALA A 20 -15.47 -10.40 13.10
C ALA A 20 -15.08 -10.31 14.59
N ARG A 21 -15.32 -9.16 15.24
CA ARG A 21 -15.06 -8.93 16.67
C ARG A 21 -15.70 -10.03 17.52
N ARG A 22 -17.02 -10.21 17.40
CA ARG A 22 -17.77 -11.18 18.21
C ARG A 22 -17.22 -12.59 18.08
N ARG A 23 -16.94 -13.05 16.84
CA ARG A 23 -16.38 -14.38 16.60
C ARG A 23 -15.00 -14.55 17.22
N LEU A 24 -14.16 -13.51 17.16
CA LEU A 24 -12.81 -13.54 17.71
C LEU A 24 -12.83 -13.52 19.24
N GLU A 25 -13.72 -12.74 19.85
CA GLU A 25 -13.93 -12.73 21.30
C GLU A 25 -14.43 -14.09 21.81
N GLU A 26 -15.42 -14.70 21.16
CA GLU A 26 -15.88 -16.06 21.48
C GLU A 26 -14.75 -17.10 21.36
N LEU A 27 -13.92 -16.96 20.32
CA LEU A 27 -12.78 -17.85 20.10
C LEU A 27 -11.71 -17.67 21.17
N LEU A 28 -11.41 -16.44 21.58
CA LEU A 28 -10.44 -16.13 22.63
C LEU A 28 -10.96 -16.51 24.01
N ALA A 29 -12.27 -16.45 24.27
CA ALA A 29 -12.86 -16.98 25.50
C ALA A 29 -12.62 -18.49 25.63
N ALA A 30 -12.75 -19.24 24.53
CA ALA A 30 -12.49 -20.68 24.50
C ALA A 30 -10.99 -21.04 24.41
N SER A 31 -10.15 -20.13 23.88
CA SER A 31 -8.72 -20.38 23.64
C SER A 31 -7.89 -19.10 23.84
N PRO A 32 -7.66 -18.67 25.09
CA PRO A 32 -7.05 -17.37 25.39
C PRO A 32 -5.62 -17.19 24.89
N ARG A 33 -4.90 -18.27 24.55
CA ARG A 33 -3.50 -18.21 24.09
C ARG A 33 -3.36 -18.19 22.57
N LEU A 34 -4.47 -18.13 21.82
CA LEU A 34 -4.43 -18.17 20.37
C LEU A 34 -3.98 -16.81 19.81
N GLU A 35 -2.67 -16.65 19.61
CA GLU A 35 -2.06 -15.40 19.12
C GLU A 35 -2.66 -14.92 17.80
N GLU A 36 -2.95 -15.83 16.87
CA GLU A 36 -3.55 -15.48 15.58
C GLU A 36 -4.95 -14.85 15.72
N ALA A 37 -5.77 -15.34 16.65
CA ALA A 37 -7.09 -14.75 16.93
C ALA A 37 -6.93 -13.37 17.57
N ARG A 38 -5.94 -13.20 18.44
CA ARG A 38 -5.66 -11.92 19.07
C ARG A 38 -5.13 -10.88 18.08
N ALA A 39 -4.24 -11.28 17.18
CA ALA A 39 -3.74 -10.43 16.10
C ALA A 39 -4.89 -9.96 15.20
N LEU A 40 -5.78 -10.88 14.79
CA LEU A 40 -6.96 -10.51 14.03
C LEU A 40 -7.88 -9.56 14.80
N LEU A 41 -8.07 -9.76 16.11
CA LEU A 41 -8.88 -8.85 16.92
C LEU A 41 -8.24 -7.45 16.99
N ALA A 42 -6.91 -7.37 17.11
CA ALA A 42 -6.19 -6.10 17.05
C ALA A 42 -6.42 -5.38 15.71
N ASP A 43 -6.39 -6.11 14.59
CA ASP A 43 -6.71 -5.57 13.26
C ASP A 43 -8.16 -5.08 13.16
N VAL A 44 -9.12 -5.79 13.78
CA VAL A 44 -10.53 -5.35 13.86
C VAL A 44 -10.64 -4.05 14.65
N GLU A 45 -10.04 -3.98 15.84
CA GLU A 45 -10.06 -2.78 16.69
C GLU A 45 -9.43 -1.57 15.97
N ALA A 46 -8.29 -1.78 15.30
CA ALA A 46 -7.63 -0.71 14.53
C ALA A 46 -8.55 -0.18 13.42
N ARG A 47 -9.20 -1.08 12.66
CA ARG A 47 -10.14 -0.69 11.59
C ARG A 47 -11.44 -0.07 12.11
N ALA A 48 -11.85 -0.39 13.32
CA ALA A 48 -12.99 0.22 13.99
C ALA A 48 -12.67 1.62 14.58
N GLY A 49 -11.41 2.06 14.52
CA GLY A 49 -10.95 3.32 15.13
C GLY A 49 -10.66 3.20 16.64
N ASN A 50 -10.70 1.99 17.20
CA ASN A 50 -10.41 1.71 18.59
C ASN A 50 -8.90 1.52 18.80
N PHE A 51 -8.13 2.56 18.49
CA PHE A 51 -6.67 2.47 18.34
C PHE A 51 -5.93 2.05 19.60
N GLU A 52 -6.36 2.51 20.79
CA GLU A 52 -5.71 2.07 22.05
C GLU A 52 -5.95 0.58 22.34
N ALA A 53 -7.18 0.10 22.14
CA ALA A 53 -7.50 -1.33 22.31
C ALA A 53 -6.70 -2.19 21.32
N ALA A 54 -6.56 -1.73 20.07
CA ALA A 54 -5.71 -2.38 19.08
C ALA A 54 -4.25 -2.47 19.56
N ARG A 55 -3.69 -1.35 20.04
CA ARG A 55 -2.32 -1.29 20.57
C ARG A 55 -2.11 -2.18 21.79
N ASP A 56 -3.08 -2.26 22.70
CA ASP A 56 -3.02 -3.18 23.85
C ASP A 56 -2.94 -4.65 23.39
N LEU A 57 -3.77 -5.02 22.42
CA LEU A 57 -3.76 -6.36 21.84
C LEU A 57 -2.44 -6.66 21.12
N TYR A 58 -1.92 -5.75 20.30
CA TYR A 58 -0.61 -5.91 19.66
C TYR A 58 0.52 -6.00 20.70
N ARG A 59 0.52 -5.16 21.73
CA ARG A 59 1.54 -5.20 22.80
C ARG A 59 1.59 -6.56 23.50
N SER A 60 0.45 -7.24 23.64
CA SER A 60 0.42 -8.59 24.24
C SER A 60 0.95 -9.71 23.33
N LEU A 61 1.26 -9.42 22.06
CA LEU A 61 1.89 -10.35 21.11
C LEU A 61 3.42 -10.19 21.04
N LEU A 62 3.97 -9.20 21.74
CA LEU A 62 5.42 -8.95 21.78
C LEU A 62 6.15 -10.09 22.48
N GLY A 63 7.31 -10.48 21.94
CA GLY A 63 8.07 -11.65 22.40
C GLY A 63 7.55 -13.00 21.88
N GLY A 64 6.47 -12.99 21.08
CA GLY A 64 5.92 -14.18 20.44
C GLY A 64 6.22 -14.29 18.93
N PRO A 65 5.79 -15.38 18.28
CA PRO A 65 5.92 -15.57 16.83
C PRO A 65 5.33 -14.44 15.95
N LEU A 66 4.32 -13.72 16.45
CA LEU A 66 3.69 -12.60 15.73
C LEU A 66 4.25 -11.21 16.09
N GLU A 67 5.40 -11.13 16.75
CA GLU A 67 6.00 -9.86 17.17
C GLU A 67 6.20 -8.88 16.01
N ALA A 68 6.69 -9.34 14.86
CA ALA A 68 6.89 -8.47 13.70
C ALA A 68 5.58 -7.85 13.20
N HIS A 69 4.50 -8.63 13.18
CA HIS A 69 3.17 -8.13 12.82
C HIS A 69 2.65 -7.14 13.88
N ALA A 70 2.87 -7.41 15.16
CA ALA A 70 2.49 -6.51 16.25
C ALA A 70 3.21 -5.16 16.18
N HIS A 71 4.51 -5.13 15.87
CA HIS A 71 5.27 -3.89 15.68
C HIS A 71 4.68 -3.06 14.52
N LEU A 72 4.39 -3.69 13.38
CA LEU A 72 3.76 -3.01 12.25
C LEU A 72 2.37 -2.49 12.62
N GLY A 73 1.57 -3.29 13.34
CA GLY A 73 0.23 -2.92 13.79
C GLY A 73 0.20 -1.74 14.76
N ILE A 74 1.13 -1.67 15.72
CA ILE A 74 1.25 -0.53 16.66
C ILE A 74 1.60 0.75 15.89
N ARG A 75 2.60 0.68 15.01
CA ARG A 75 3.02 1.80 14.17
C ARG A 75 1.88 2.28 13.27
N ASP A 76 1.21 1.37 12.59
CA ASP A 76 0.11 1.67 11.68
C ASP A 76 -1.10 2.24 12.42
N SER A 77 -1.41 1.73 13.61
CA SER A 77 -2.44 2.30 14.48
C SER A 77 -2.15 3.75 14.87
N HIS A 78 -0.89 4.12 15.15
CA HIS A 78 -0.53 5.52 15.38
C HIS A 78 -0.72 6.38 14.14
N LEU A 79 -0.40 5.87 12.94
CA LEU A 79 -0.62 6.58 11.69
C LEU A 79 -2.11 6.79 11.40
N ASP A 80 -2.93 5.75 11.57
CA ASP A 80 -4.37 5.80 11.34
C ASP A 80 -5.09 6.75 12.32
N GLU A 81 -4.56 6.92 13.53
CA GLU A 81 -5.03 7.89 14.51
C GLU A 81 -4.56 9.33 14.23
N GLY A 82 -3.69 9.54 13.25
CA GLY A 82 -3.09 10.85 12.94
C GLY A 82 -1.89 11.22 13.82
N HIS A 83 -1.39 10.29 14.63
CA HIS A 83 -0.23 10.46 15.49
C HIS A 83 1.10 10.08 14.78
N GLY A 84 1.34 10.63 13.60
CA GLY A 84 2.46 10.21 12.76
C GLY A 84 3.86 10.40 13.37
N GLU A 85 4.10 11.45 14.16
CA GLU A 85 5.37 11.61 14.88
C GLU A 85 5.56 10.54 15.97
N LYS A 86 4.47 10.07 16.62
CA LYS A 86 4.56 8.93 17.55
C LYS A 86 4.89 7.64 16.80
N ALA A 87 4.29 7.44 15.62
CA ALA A 87 4.61 6.29 14.76
C ALA A 87 6.10 6.30 14.35
N LEU A 88 6.64 7.47 14.00
CA LEU A 88 8.04 7.62 13.62
C LEU A 88 8.99 7.40 14.79
N ALA A 89 8.67 7.96 15.97
CA ALA A 89 9.44 7.72 17.18
C ALA A 89 9.47 6.22 17.52
N PHE A 90 8.31 5.56 17.52
CA PHE A 90 8.21 4.13 17.73
C PHE A 90 9.03 3.33 16.70
N ALA A 91 8.91 3.65 15.41
CA ALA A 91 9.70 3.01 14.36
C ALA A 91 11.22 3.15 14.59
N ARG A 92 11.68 4.35 14.99
CA ARG A 92 13.09 4.62 15.29
C ARG A 92 13.61 3.79 16.47
N THR A 93 12.83 3.63 17.53
CA THR A 93 13.23 2.75 18.65
C THR A 93 13.45 1.31 18.19
N LEU A 94 12.66 0.82 17.22
CA LEU A 94 12.82 -0.52 16.66
C LEU A 94 14.00 -0.63 15.68
N THR A 95 14.39 0.47 15.04
CA THR A 95 15.50 0.49 14.07
C THR A 95 16.85 0.87 14.67
N GLU A 96 16.92 1.41 15.89
CA GLU A 96 18.15 1.83 16.57
C GLU A 96 19.22 0.73 16.63
N GLY A 97 18.82 -0.51 16.93
CA GLY A 97 19.73 -1.67 17.01
C GLY A 97 19.99 -2.38 15.68
N LEU A 98 19.37 -1.95 14.58
CA LEU A 98 19.50 -2.61 13.29
C LEU A 98 20.74 -2.13 12.53
N ALA A 99 21.34 -3.02 11.73
CA ALA A 99 22.37 -2.59 10.79
C ALA A 99 21.83 -1.49 9.84
N PRO A 100 22.65 -0.51 9.41
CA PRO A 100 22.19 0.58 8.52
C PRO A 100 21.50 0.09 7.24
N ALA A 101 21.92 -1.06 6.70
CA ALA A 101 21.37 -1.69 5.51
C ALA A 101 20.36 -2.81 5.82
N ASP A 102 19.86 -2.92 7.05
CA ASP A 102 18.86 -3.93 7.40
C ASP A 102 17.54 -3.63 6.66
N PRO A 103 17.02 -4.58 5.86
CA PRO A 103 15.83 -4.39 5.04
C PRO A 103 14.58 -4.01 5.86
N ARG A 104 14.53 -4.39 7.14
CA ARG A 104 13.39 -4.06 8.03
C ARG A 104 13.27 -2.56 8.27
N ARG A 105 14.34 -1.78 8.11
CA ARG A 105 14.31 -0.33 8.30
C ARG A 105 13.33 0.35 7.33
N TRP A 106 13.24 -0.12 6.09
CA TRP A 106 12.27 0.45 5.16
C TRP A 106 10.84 0.19 5.62
N ALA A 107 10.53 -1.07 5.93
CA ALA A 107 9.20 -1.45 6.39
C ALA A 107 8.83 -0.63 7.63
N LEU A 108 9.69 -0.55 8.65
CA LEU A 108 9.42 0.11 9.93
C LEU A 108 9.42 1.64 9.86
N GLU A 109 10.46 2.25 9.28
CA GLU A 109 10.72 3.69 9.32
C GLU A 109 10.48 4.37 7.97
N GLY A 110 10.96 3.78 6.86
CA GLY A 110 10.84 4.37 5.53
C GLY A 110 9.40 4.64 5.09
N ALA A 111 8.51 3.66 5.30
CA ALA A 111 7.08 3.81 5.02
C ALA A 111 6.44 4.94 5.86
N VAL A 112 6.85 5.11 7.12
CA VAL A 112 6.35 6.19 7.99
C VAL A 112 6.83 7.55 7.49
N LEU A 113 8.10 7.66 7.12
CA LEU A 113 8.69 8.88 6.56
C LEU A 113 7.97 9.27 5.26
N GLN A 114 7.65 8.31 4.40
CA GLN A 114 6.87 8.53 3.19
C GLN A 114 5.47 9.03 3.54
N GLU A 115 4.72 8.37 4.42
CA GLU A 115 3.37 8.81 4.83
C GLU A 115 3.38 10.25 5.38
N LEU A 116 4.38 10.59 6.19
CA LEU A 116 4.58 11.94 6.74
C LEU A 116 5.04 12.99 5.70
N GLY A 117 5.33 12.59 4.46
CA GLY A 117 5.86 13.48 3.42
C GLY A 117 7.32 13.90 3.66
N ARG A 118 8.05 13.21 4.55
CA ARG A 118 9.48 13.42 4.83
C ARG A 118 10.33 12.71 3.76
N PHE A 119 10.10 13.09 2.50
CA PHE A 119 10.64 12.41 1.32
C PHE A 119 12.17 12.39 1.28
N ASP A 120 12.84 13.45 1.75
CA ASP A 120 14.30 13.50 1.75
C ASP A 120 14.93 12.48 2.72
N GLU A 121 14.33 12.29 3.90
CA GLU A 121 14.77 11.27 4.86
C GLU A 121 14.45 9.86 4.38
N ALA A 122 13.25 9.64 3.82
CA ALA A 122 12.87 8.36 3.23
C ALA A 122 13.83 7.99 2.07
N ARG A 123 14.18 8.96 1.24
CA ARG A 123 15.12 8.79 0.13
C ARG A 123 16.51 8.45 0.66
N ALA A 124 17.02 9.19 1.65
CA ALA A 124 18.33 8.91 2.25
C ALA A 124 18.41 7.48 2.81
N LEU A 125 17.30 6.96 3.37
CA LEU A 125 17.23 5.58 3.81
C LEU A 125 17.30 4.59 2.64
N LEU A 126 16.56 4.82 1.55
CA LEU A 126 16.64 3.97 0.35
C LEU A 126 18.02 4.00 -0.32
N ASP A 127 18.64 5.17 -0.40
CA ASP A 127 19.97 5.34 -0.97
C ASP A 127 21.00 4.46 -0.20
N ARG A 128 20.90 4.39 1.15
CA ARG A 128 21.71 3.48 1.97
C ARG A 128 21.38 2.01 1.71
N LEU A 129 20.10 1.65 1.64
CA LEU A 129 19.67 0.27 1.35
C LEU A 129 20.13 -0.20 -0.04
N LEU A 130 20.23 0.70 -1.01
CA LEU A 130 20.72 0.42 -2.35
C LEU A 130 22.25 0.25 -2.40
N ALA A 131 22.98 1.12 -1.68
CA ALA A 131 24.43 1.11 -1.61
C ALA A 131 24.95 -0.15 -0.89
N ASP A 132 24.44 -0.38 0.33
CA ASP A 132 25.01 -1.32 1.29
C ASP A 132 24.16 -2.60 1.48
N GLY A 133 22.98 -2.66 0.87
CA GLY A 133 22.08 -3.80 0.95
C GLY A 133 22.51 -4.98 0.07
N ARG A 134 21.80 -6.10 0.24
CA ARG A 134 22.07 -7.32 -0.55
C ARG A 134 21.72 -7.06 -2.02
N PRO A 135 22.54 -7.52 -2.99
CA PRO A 135 22.26 -7.33 -4.41
C PRO A 135 20.88 -7.81 -4.86
N ARG A 136 20.38 -8.92 -4.29
CA ARG A 136 19.03 -9.45 -4.57
C ARG A 136 17.89 -8.51 -4.17
N ASP A 137 18.12 -7.64 -3.18
CA ASP A 137 17.10 -6.74 -2.64
C ASP A 137 17.12 -5.39 -3.38
N ARG A 138 18.15 -5.10 -4.19
CA ARG A 138 18.25 -3.85 -4.98
C ARG A 138 17.05 -3.64 -5.88
N ARG A 139 16.55 -4.71 -6.49
CA ARG A 139 15.35 -4.71 -7.33
C ARG A 139 14.13 -4.19 -6.56
N LEU A 140 13.97 -4.59 -5.30
CA LEU A 140 12.90 -4.13 -4.41
C LEU A 140 13.10 -2.65 -4.04
N TRP A 141 14.30 -2.26 -3.62
CA TRP A 141 14.59 -0.88 -3.20
C TRP A 141 14.46 0.13 -4.32
N ARG A 142 14.83 -0.23 -5.56
CA ARG A 142 14.58 0.62 -6.74
C ARG A 142 13.09 0.82 -7.01
N GLY A 143 12.27 -0.21 -6.77
CA GLY A 143 10.81 -0.09 -6.86
C GLY A 143 10.26 0.91 -5.84
N TYR A 144 10.66 0.78 -4.57
CA TYR A 144 10.27 1.75 -3.54
C TYR A 144 10.78 3.16 -3.81
N LEU A 145 11.98 3.31 -4.37
CA LEU A 145 12.49 4.61 -4.79
C LEU A 145 11.63 5.24 -5.89
N ALA A 146 11.23 4.46 -6.88
CA ALA A 146 10.36 4.95 -7.95
C ALA A 146 8.99 5.40 -7.42
N LEU A 147 8.39 4.63 -6.51
CA LEU A 147 7.13 4.98 -5.85
C LEU A 147 7.30 6.24 -4.98
N LEU A 148 8.40 6.36 -4.24
CA LEU A 148 8.68 7.54 -3.41
C LEU A 148 8.80 8.82 -4.24
N GLU A 149 9.50 8.78 -5.37
CA GLU A 149 9.65 9.94 -6.26
C GLU A 149 8.33 10.32 -6.92
N LEU A 150 7.51 9.32 -7.31
CA LEU A 150 6.16 9.56 -7.83
C LEU A 150 5.26 10.24 -6.79
N ASP A 151 5.30 9.75 -5.55
CA ASP A 151 4.54 10.27 -4.43
C ASP A 151 4.96 11.69 -4.00
N ARG A 152 6.27 11.97 -4.09
CA ARG A 152 6.82 13.33 -3.98
C ARG A 152 6.35 14.26 -5.11
N GLY A 153 6.09 13.68 -6.29
CA GLY A 153 5.74 14.41 -7.52
C GLY A 153 6.94 14.81 -8.37
N ASP A 154 8.12 14.22 -8.13
CA ASP A 154 9.27 14.35 -9.02
C ASP A 154 9.13 13.35 -10.17
N LEU A 155 8.32 13.72 -11.17
CA LEU A 155 7.98 12.85 -12.29
C LEU A 155 9.19 12.44 -13.13
N ALA A 156 10.22 13.30 -13.20
CA ALA A 156 11.45 13.00 -13.92
C ALA A 156 12.22 11.87 -13.22
N ARG A 157 12.47 12.02 -11.91
CA ARG A 157 13.17 11.00 -11.12
C ARG A 157 12.36 9.72 -10.99
N ALA A 158 11.03 9.82 -10.89
CA ALA A 158 10.14 8.67 -10.90
C ALA A 158 10.28 7.89 -12.21
N ALA A 159 10.19 8.55 -13.36
CA ALA A 159 10.32 7.93 -14.67
C ALA A 159 11.70 7.26 -14.85
N GLU A 160 12.79 7.94 -14.44
CA GLU A 160 14.13 7.37 -14.45
C GLU A 160 14.24 6.12 -13.57
N ALA A 161 13.67 6.16 -12.36
CA ALA A 161 13.70 5.04 -11.43
C ALA A 161 12.90 3.84 -11.94
N PHE A 162 11.71 4.06 -12.51
CA PHE A 162 10.91 3.00 -13.15
C PHE A 162 11.62 2.42 -14.38
N ALA A 163 12.24 3.25 -15.21
CA ALA A 163 13.00 2.80 -16.38
C ALA A 163 14.23 1.97 -15.98
N ALA A 164 15.01 2.44 -15.00
CA ALA A 164 16.16 1.71 -14.46
C ALA A 164 15.75 0.35 -13.90
N ARG A 165 14.58 0.29 -13.26
CA ARG A 165 14.01 -0.93 -12.69
C ARG A 165 13.48 -1.91 -13.74
N ALA A 166 12.95 -1.43 -14.86
CA ALA A 166 12.55 -2.24 -16.00
C ALA A 166 13.76 -2.79 -16.80
N ALA A 167 14.85 -2.02 -16.85
CA ALA A 167 16.08 -2.39 -17.56
C ALA A 167 16.90 -3.52 -16.91
N GLU A 168 16.60 -3.92 -15.66
CA GLU A 168 17.27 -5.03 -14.95
C GLU A 168 16.99 -6.43 -15.55
N GLY A 169 16.22 -6.50 -16.64
CA GLY A 169 16.13 -7.66 -17.52
C GLY A 169 14.98 -8.64 -17.19
N PRO A 170 14.56 -9.47 -18.16
CA PRO A 170 13.35 -10.29 -18.10
C PRO A 170 13.53 -11.62 -17.33
N GLY A 171 14.34 -11.63 -16.27
CA GLY A 171 14.56 -12.82 -15.43
C GLY A 171 13.42 -13.10 -14.44
N GLY A 172 12.44 -12.21 -14.34
CA GLY A 172 11.20 -12.40 -13.60
C GLY A 172 10.09 -11.64 -14.31
N ALA A 173 8.85 -12.13 -14.21
CA ALA A 173 7.68 -11.42 -14.69
C ALA A 173 7.76 -9.94 -14.27
N GLU A 174 7.38 -9.05 -15.19
CA GLU A 174 7.20 -7.63 -14.88
C GLU A 174 6.30 -7.54 -13.65
N ASP A 175 6.73 -6.78 -12.64
CA ASP A 175 5.92 -6.54 -11.46
C ASP A 175 4.76 -5.63 -11.88
N PRO A 176 3.50 -6.11 -11.91
CA PRO A 176 2.40 -5.35 -12.45
C PRO A 176 2.11 -4.08 -11.64
N GLU A 177 2.48 -4.03 -10.35
CA GLU A 177 2.39 -2.82 -9.55
C GLU A 177 3.36 -1.75 -10.07
N LEU A 178 4.62 -2.11 -10.29
CA LEU A 178 5.62 -1.18 -10.82
C LEU A 178 5.30 -0.76 -12.26
N ALA A 179 4.75 -1.66 -13.07
CA ALA A 179 4.28 -1.35 -14.41
C ALA A 179 3.09 -0.35 -14.39
N LEU A 180 2.14 -0.55 -13.46
CA LEU A 180 1.02 0.38 -13.24
C LEU A 180 1.54 1.78 -12.93
N TRP A 181 2.33 1.90 -11.85
CA TRP A 181 2.78 3.19 -11.34
C TRP A 181 3.82 3.86 -12.24
N GLY A 182 4.66 3.09 -12.93
CA GLY A 182 5.55 3.62 -13.97
C GLY A 182 4.78 4.19 -15.15
N GLY A 183 3.66 3.57 -15.54
CA GLY A 183 2.78 4.12 -16.56
C GLY A 183 2.05 5.38 -16.10
N VAL A 184 1.63 5.44 -14.82
CA VAL A 184 1.07 6.67 -14.21
C VAL A 184 2.09 7.80 -14.23
N ALA A 185 3.33 7.55 -13.80
CA ALA A 185 4.41 8.54 -13.83
C ALA A 185 4.69 9.06 -15.25
N ALA A 186 4.70 8.17 -16.24
CA ALA A 186 4.87 8.55 -17.64
C ALA A 186 3.69 9.40 -18.16
N ALA A 187 2.45 9.01 -17.85
CA ALA A 187 1.26 9.74 -18.25
C ALA A 187 1.22 11.14 -17.63
N GLU A 188 1.57 11.29 -16.34
CA GLU A 188 1.64 12.61 -15.70
C GLU A 188 2.71 13.52 -16.32
N ARG A 189 3.78 12.95 -16.89
CA ARG A 189 4.80 13.67 -17.67
C ARG A 189 4.35 14.00 -19.10
N GLY A 190 3.20 13.48 -19.54
CA GLY A 190 2.69 13.63 -20.91
C GLY A 190 3.27 12.61 -21.91
N ASP A 191 3.99 11.59 -21.45
CA ASP A 191 4.52 10.51 -22.29
C ASP A 191 3.53 9.35 -22.37
N GLU A 192 2.54 9.54 -23.23
CA GLU A 192 1.44 8.60 -23.46
C GLU A 192 1.87 7.28 -24.10
N GLU A 193 2.97 7.30 -24.86
CA GLU A 193 3.53 6.10 -25.46
C GLU A 193 4.18 5.22 -24.40
N ALA A 194 5.04 5.80 -23.57
CA ALA A 194 5.67 5.09 -22.45
C ALA A 194 4.62 4.60 -21.43
N ALA A 195 3.58 5.40 -21.16
CA ALA A 195 2.47 5.02 -20.28
C ALA A 195 1.76 3.75 -20.77
N ARG A 196 1.32 3.74 -22.05
CA ARG A 196 0.68 2.57 -22.65
C ARG A 196 1.60 1.36 -22.71
N ALA A 197 2.89 1.55 -22.99
CA ALA A 197 3.85 0.47 -23.02
C ALA A 197 4.01 -0.18 -21.64
N ALA A 198 4.09 0.63 -20.58
CA ALA A 198 4.17 0.15 -19.20
C ALA A 198 2.91 -0.62 -18.79
N TRP A 199 1.73 -0.04 -18.98
CA TRP A 199 0.47 -0.73 -18.67
C TRP A 199 0.27 -2.01 -19.49
N SER A 200 0.72 -2.05 -20.74
CA SER A 200 0.65 -3.28 -21.55
C SER A 200 1.49 -4.42 -20.94
N ARG A 201 2.68 -4.11 -20.40
CA ARG A 201 3.49 -5.10 -19.69
C ARG A 201 2.81 -5.58 -18.41
N GLY A 202 2.23 -4.66 -17.63
CA GLY A 202 1.49 -4.99 -16.41
C GLY A 202 0.24 -5.84 -16.68
N ALA A 203 -0.52 -5.52 -17.73
CA ALA A 203 -1.73 -6.25 -18.13
C ALA A 203 -1.47 -7.68 -18.62
N ALA A 204 -0.24 -7.96 -19.09
CA ALA A 204 0.21 -9.26 -19.57
C ALA A 204 0.69 -10.20 -18.43
N ALA A 205 0.84 -9.69 -17.20
CA ALA A 205 1.21 -10.52 -16.05
C ALA A 205 0.04 -11.45 -15.62
N PRO A 206 0.31 -12.56 -14.91
CA PRO A 206 -0.72 -13.46 -14.42
C PRO A 206 -1.76 -12.75 -13.52
N ASP A 207 -3.04 -12.89 -13.88
CA ASP A 207 -4.19 -12.35 -13.14
C ASP A 207 -4.61 -13.30 -12.01
N LEU A 208 -3.77 -13.41 -10.98
CA LEU A 208 -3.95 -14.34 -9.87
C LEU A 208 -3.49 -13.73 -8.55
N GLY A 209 -4.18 -14.06 -7.45
CA GLY A 209 -3.78 -13.69 -6.09
C GLY A 209 -3.64 -12.17 -5.88
N ALA A 210 -2.59 -11.76 -5.17
CA ALA A 210 -2.37 -10.37 -4.77
C ALA A 210 -2.02 -9.43 -5.95
N THR A 211 -1.58 -9.96 -7.10
CA THR A 211 -1.22 -9.14 -8.27
C THR A 211 -2.39 -8.84 -9.18
N ALA A 212 -3.52 -9.56 -9.02
CA ALA A 212 -4.72 -9.42 -9.86
C ALA A 212 -5.22 -7.98 -9.93
N LEU A 213 -5.17 -7.25 -8.80
CA LEU A 213 -5.54 -5.85 -8.75
C LEU A 213 -4.74 -5.00 -9.77
N TYR A 214 -3.42 -5.07 -9.71
CA TYR A 214 -2.54 -4.25 -10.52
C TYR A 214 -2.61 -4.62 -12.00
N VAL A 215 -2.80 -5.91 -12.31
CA VAL A 215 -3.08 -6.38 -13.67
C VAL A 215 -4.37 -5.78 -14.22
N ARG A 216 -5.46 -5.82 -13.44
CA ARG A 216 -6.76 -5.27 -13.86
C ARG A 216 -6.77 -3.74 -13.89
N ALA A 217 -6.03 -3.09 -13.01
CA ALA A 217 -5.78 -1.65 -13.06
C ALA A 217 -5.09 -1.25 -14.38
N CYS A 218 -4.05 -1.98 -14.80
CA CYS A 218 -3.41 -1.77 -16.09
C CYS A 218 -4.40 -1.96 -17.25
N ARG A 219 -5.20 -3.03 -17.25
CA ARG A 219 -6.24 -3.26 -18.27
C ARG A 219 -7.28 -2.14 -18.29
N ARG A 220 -7.70 -1.65 -17.12
CA ARG A 220 -8.64 -0.54 -16.97
C ARG A 220 -8.10 0.74 -17.64
N LEU A 221 -6.83 1.07 -17.43
CA LEU A 221 -6.17 2.23 -18.04
C LEU A 221 -5.93 2.10 -19.55
N LEU A 222 -5.82 0.86 -20.04
CA LEU A 222 -5.77 0.55 -21.48
C LEU A 222 -7.16 0.52 -22.14
N GLY A 223 -8.24 0.67 -21.38
CA GLY A 223 -9.62 0.52 -21.89
C GLY A 223 -10.02 -0.93 -22.21
N GLN A 224 -9.26 -1.91 -21.70
CA GLN A 224 -9.48 -3.35 -21.91
C GLN A 224 -10.25 -4.03 -20.77
N GLY A 225 -10.47 -3.32 -19.66
CA GLY A 225 -11.16 -3.84 -18.48
C GLY A 225 -12.19 -2.86 -17.91
N GLY A 226 -13.20 -3.38 -17.23
CA GLY A 226 -14.29 -2.61 -16.65
C GLY A 226 -14.04 -2.17 -15.19
N ARG A 227 -14.81 -1.18 -14.71
CA ARG A 227 -14.81 -0.75 -13.30
C ARG A 227 -15.13 -1.91 -12.35
N GLU A 228 -16.12 -2.73 -12.71
CA GLU A 228 -16.54 -3.87 -11.89
C GLU A 228 -15.42 -4.90 -11.72
N GLU A 229 -14.64 -5.16 -12.77
CA GLU A 229 -13.52 -6.11 -12.72
C GLU A 229 -12.38 -5.61 -11.83
N LEU A 230 -12.07 -4.30 -11.92
CA LEU A 230 -11.10 -3.63 -11.06
C LEU A 230 -11.53 -3.69 -9.59
N LEU A 231 -12.76 -3.29 -9.30
CA LEU A 231 -13.27 -3.28 -7.92
C LEU A 231 -13.48 -4.69 -7.36
N ALA A 232 -13.77 -5.69 -8.20
CA ALA A 232 -13.85 -7.08 -7.77
C ALA A 232 -12.49 -7.61 -7.26
N ALA A 233 -11.37 -7.09 -7.77
CA ALA A 233 -10.04 -7.48 -7.29
C ALA A 233 -9.77 -6.99 -5.86
N LEU A 234 -10.52 -5.98 -5.37
CA LEU A 234 -10.42 -5.52 -3.98
C LEU A 234 -10.84 -6.57 -2.96
N ARG A 235 -11.65 -7.56 -3.35
CA ARG A 235 -12.05 -8.67 -2.46
C ARG A 235 -10.87 -9.58 -2.08
N LEU A 236 -9.76 -9.46 -2.80
CA LEU A 236 -8.54 -10.26 -2.59
C LEU A 236 -7.40 -9.45 -1.97
N ALA A 237 -7.65 -8.20 -1.58
CA ALA A 237 -6.62 -7.20 -1.36
C ALA A 237 -6.85 -6.43 -0.03
N ASP A 238 -5.79 -5.80 0.53
CA ASP A 238 -5.83 -5.12 1.83
C ASP A 238 -6.41 -3.68 1.78
N ARG A 239 -6.45 -2.95 2.90
CA ARG A 239 -7.01 -1.58 2.91
C ARG A 239 -6.30 -0.63 1.94
N ARG A 240 -4.97 -0.71 1.80
CA ARG A 240 -4.16 0.19 0.96
C ARG A 240 -4.44 0.01 -0.52
N THR A 241 -4.74 -1.22 -0.90
CA THR A 241 -5.09 -1.52 -2.29
C THR A 241 -6.44 -0.93 -2.73
N ARG A 242 -7.30 -0.49 -1.80
CA ARG A 242 -8.55 0.20 -2.11
C ARG A 242 -8.32 1.62 -2.64
N GLY A 243 -7.40 2.38 -2.03
CA GLY A 243 -7.02 3.69 -2.53
C GLY A 243 -6.44 3.63 -3.93
N ASP A 244 -5.57 2.65 -4.19
CA ASP A 244 -4.99 2.37 -5.51
C ASP A 244 -6.06 2.21 -6.59
N ALA A 245 -7.05 1.33 -6.37
CA ALA A 245 -8.11 1.06 -7.33
C ALA A 245 -8.97 2.30 -7.63
N LEU A 246 -9.33 3.05 -6.60
CA LEU A 246 -10.16 4.25 -6.73
C LEU A 246 -9.41 5.37 -7.47
N PHE A 247 -8.11 5.53 -7.21
CA PHE A 247 -7.25 6.44 -7.96
C PHE A 247 -7.19 6.05 -9.44
N VAL A 248 -6.98 4.75 -9.73
CA VAL A 248 -6.93 4.24 -11.11
C VAL A 248 -8.26 4.46 -11.84
N GLU A 249 -9.39 4.26 -11.16
CA GLU A 249 -10.70 4.55 -11.74
C GLU A 249 -10.85 6.02 -12.07
N GLY A 250 -10.45 6.92 -11.17
CA GLY A 250 -10.43 8.36 -11.43
C GLY A 250 -9.59 8.72 -12.66
N LEU A 251 -8.39 8.13 -12.77
CA LEU A 251 -7.51 8.35 -13.92
C LEU A 251 -8.09 7.81 -15.23
N ALA A 252 -8.73 6.64 -15.20
CA ALA A 252 -9.40 6.08 -16.37
C ALA A 252 -10.58 6.96 -16.83
N LEU A 253 -11.34 7.53 -15.89
CA LEU A 253 -12.45 8.44 -16.17
C LEU A 253 -11.97 9.80 -16.71
N GLU A 254 -10.90 10.35 -16.15
CA GLU A 254 -10.24 11.57 -16.64
C GLU A 254 -9.84 11.40 -18.12
N ARG A 255 -9.16 10.28 -18.42
CA ARG A 255 -8.71 9.96 -19.79
C ARG A 255 -9.87 9.69 -20.76
N ALA A 256 -11.04 9.31 -20.24
CA ALA A 256 -12.28 9.17 -21.01
C ALA A 256 -13.05 10.49 -21.17
N GLY A 257 -12.56 11.61 -20.63
CA GLY A 257 -13.21 12.91 -20.68
C GLY A 257 -14.38 13.08 -19.69
N ARG A 258 -14.53 12.16 -18.73
CA ARG A 258 -15.63 12.16 -17.74
C ARG A 258 -15.20 12.86 -16.45
N ALA A 259 -14.96 14.17 -16.55
CA ALA A 259 -14.30 14.95 -15.50
C ALA A 259 -15.03 14.93 -14.14
N GLU A 260 -16.35 15.07 -14.10
CA GLU A 260 -17.12 15.06 -12.84
C GLU A 260 -17.01 13.72 -12.10
N GLU A 261 -17.06 12.62 -12.83
CA GLU A 261 -16.95 11.27 -12.28
C GLU A 261 -15.50 10.96 -11.86
N ALA A 262 -14.52 11.46 -12.61
CA ALA A 262 -13.11 11.37 -12.23
C ALA A 262 -12.86 12.08 -10.88
N LEU A 263 -13.37 13.30 -10.71
CA LEU A 263 -13.29 14.05 -9.46
C LEU A 263 -13.96 13.30 -8.29
N ALA A 264 -15.11 12.64 -8.53
CA ALA A 264 -15.76 11.82 -7.52
C ALA A 264 -14.88 10.63 -7.10
N ALA A 265 -14.34 9.88 -8.06
CA ALA A 265 -13.46 8.75 -7.79
C ALA A 265 -12.17 9.16 -7.05
N TYR A 266 -11.56 10.30 -7.41
CA TYR A 266 -10.39 10.81 -6.69
C TYR A 266 -10.70 11.22 -5.24
N ARG A 267 -11.86 11.82 -4.99
CA ARG A 267 -12.31 12.14 -3.62
C ARG A 267 -12.54 10.87 -2.80
N GLU A 268 -13.11 9.84 -3.40
CA GLU A 268 -13.26 8.53 -2.77
C GLU A 268 -11.90 7.89 -2.46
N ALA A 269 -10.93 7.99 -3.37
CA ALA A 269 -9.56 7.50 -3.14
C ALA A 269 -8.90 8.18 -1.93
N ILE A 270 -9.05 9.50 -1.82
CA ILE A 270 -8.53 10.27 -0.66
C ILE A 270 -9.24 9.84 0.63
N ALA A 271 -10.56 9.63 0.60
CA ALA A 271 -11.33 9.23 1.76
C ALA A 271 -11.06 7.78 2.20
N ALA A 272 -10.59 6.91 1.30
CA ALA A 272 -10.27 5.53 1.59
C ALA A 272 -8.90 5.37 2.30
N GLU A 273 -8.01 6.35 2.17
CA GLU A 273 -6.63 6.30 2.64
C GLU A 273 -6.40 7.11 3.93
N ARG A 274 -5.19 6.96 4.51
CA ARG A 274 -4.71 7.89 5.54
C ARG A 274 -4.59 9.29 4.93
N PRO A 275 -4.94 10.36 5.67
CA PRO A 275 -4.74 11.72 5.20
C PRO A 275 -3.29 11.94 4.76
N GLY A 276 -3.10 12.26 3.49
CA GLY A 276 -1.79 12.51 2.92
C GLY A 276 -0.98 11.27 2.55
N GLY A 277 -1.48 10.04 2.68
CA GLY A 277 -0.77 8.84 2.22
C GLY A 277 -0.70 8.69 0.70
N PHE A 278 0.03 7.68 0.23
CA PHE A 278 -0.02 7.25 -1.17
C PHE A 278 -1.22 6.31 -1.40
N PRO A 279 -2.05 6.46 -2.46
CA PRO A 279 -1.96 7.43 -3.56
C PRO A 279 -2.81 8.71 -3.35
N ALA A 280 -3.28 9.01 -2.13
CA ALA A 280 -4.12 10.18 -1.88
C ALA A 280 -3.46 11.52 -2.31
N ARG A 281 -2.14 11.65 -2.17
CA ARG A 281 -1.38 12.81 -2.70
C ARG A 281 -1.44 12.93 -4.22
N LEU A 282 -1.46 11.82 -4.96
CA LEU A 282 -1.63 11.83 -6.41
C LEU A 282 -3.06 12.24 -6.78
N ALA A 283 -4.06 11.66 -6.09
CA ALA A 283 -5.46 12.02 -6.29
C ALA A 283 -5.72 13.53 -6.05
N ALA A 284 -5.11 14.10 -5.00
CA ALA A 284 -5.21 15.52 -4.71
C ALA A 284 -4.60 16.40 -5.81
N ARG A 285 -3.44 15.99 -6.37
CA ARG A 285 -2.83 16.66 -7.53
C ARG A 285 -3.72 16.59 -8.76
N ALA A 286 -4.31 15.43 -9.05
CA ALA A 286 -5.22 15.25 -10.18
C ALA A 286 -6.47 16.15 -10.05
N ILE A 287 -7.08 16.21 -8.86
CA ILE A 287 -8.21 17.11 -8.58
C ILE A 287 -7.82 18.57 -8.84
N ALA A 288 -6.64 19.01 -8.39
CA ALA A 288 -6.19 20.38 -8.59
C ALA A 288 -6.01 20.73 -10.08
N ARG A 289 -5.57 19.77 -10.91
CA ARG A 289 -5.47 19.96 -12.37
C ARG A 289 -6.82 20.04 -13.07
N LEU A 290 -7.81 19.28 -12.61
CA LEU A 290 -9.14 19.21 -13.22
C LEU A 290 -10.08 20.35 -12.80
N GLY A 291 -9.86 20.93 -11.62
CA GLY A 291 -10.70 21.97 -11.04
C GLY A 291 -10.24 23.41 -11.29
N GLY A 292 -9.05 23.61 -11.86
CA GLY A 292 -8.50 24.92 -12.23
C GLY A 292 -8.72 25.21 -13.71
#